data_AF-A0A1G7DW14-F1
#
_entry.id   AF-A0A1G7DW14-F1
#
_cell.length_a   1.000
_cell.length_b   1.000
_cell.length_c   1.000
_cell.angle_alpha   90.00
_cell.angle_beta   90.00
_cell.angle_gamma   90.00
#
_symmetry.space_group_name_H-M   'P 1'
#
loop_
_entity.id
_entity.type
_entity.pdbx_description
1 polymer ?
#
loop_
_entity_poly.entity_id
_entity_poly.type
_entity_poly.pdbx_seq_one_letter_code
_entity_poly.pdbx_strand_id
1 'polypeptide(L)'
;MAWLRRRPRRAPDPLGADPLDALVPWEDPLTAELDARREQLLLARLGVLQRRGVPIRVVSAAPVAGAVRLGFADGTFLLVRTTGRSHGLASALLLRARSVRVSEHWSDGPGPMARLCWGDNAVDVVVLGLDQPD
;
A
#
# COMPACT_ATOMS: atom_id res chain seq x y z
N MET A 1 6.02 0.65 74.70
CA MET A 1 4.63 0.92 74.29
C MET A 1 4.67 2.05 73.27
N ALA A 2 4.70 1.79 71.95
CA ALA A 2 3.54 1.60 71.04
C ALA A 2 2.56 2.80 71.16
N TRP A 3 2.16 3.53 70.11
CA TRP A 3 1.57 3.07 68.84
C TRP A 3 1.74 4.12 67.72
N LEU A 4 2.36 3.74 66.59
CA LEU A 4 2.33 4.48 65.32
C LEU A 4 1.15 3.97 64.50
N ARG A 5 0.12 4.81 64.31
CA ARG A 5 -1.05 4.49 63.47
C ARG A 5 -0.63 4.42 62.00
N ARG A 6 -0.43 3.20 61.49
CA ARG A 6 -0.30 2.93 60.05
C ARG A 6 -1.63 3.27 59.36
N ARG A 7 -1.62 4.25 58.46
CA ARG A 7 -2.73 4.45 57.51
C ARG A 7 -2.83 3.22 56.62
N PRO A 8 -4.02 2.64 56.40
CA PRO A 8 -4.18 1.57 55.43
C PRO A 8 -3.88 2.11 54.03
N ARG A 9 -2.96 1.47 53.32
CA ARG A 9 -2.77 1.67 51.88
C ARG A 9 -4.09 1.28 51.19
N ARG A 10 -4.68 2.23 50.46
CA ARG A 10 -5.82 1.97 49.58
C ARG A 10 -5.39 0.89 48.58
N ALA A 11 -6.05 -0.25 48.60
CA ALA A 11 -5.82 -1.30 47.61
C ALA A 11 -6.14 -0.73 46.21
N PRO A 12 -5.35 -1.07 45.18
CA PRO A 12 -5.73 -0.74 43.80
C PRO A 12 -7.05 -1.43 43.50
N ASP A 13 -7.99 -0.66 42.97
CA ASP A 13 -9.32 -1.12 42.59
C ASP A 13 -9.19 -2.14 41.44
N PRO A 14 -9.61 -3.40 41.60
CA PRO A 14 -9.49 -4.41 40.54
C PRO A 14 -10.44 -4.16 39.36
N LEU A 15 -11.28 -3.12 39.42
CA LEU A 15 -12.26 -2.73 38.40
C LEU A 15 -11.84 -1.50 37.58
N GLY A 16 -10.59 -1.04 37.72
CA GLY A 16 -10.06 0.12 37.00
C GLY A 16 -9.59 -0.12 35.57
N ALA A 17 -9.94 -1.26 34.96
CA ALA A 17 -9.78 -1.43 33.51
C ALA A 17 -10.97 -0.75 32.84
N ASP A 18 -10.74 0.39 32.19
CA ASP A 18 -11.75 1.05 31.37
C ASP A 18 -12.25 0.04 30.33
N PRO A 19 -13.56 -0.29 30.24
CA PRO A 19 -14.05 -1.24 29.25
C PRO A 19 -13.77 -0.80 27.80
N LEU A 20 -13.41 0.47 27.58
CA LEU A 20 -12.92 0.97 26.30
C LEU A 20 -11.48 0.56 25.98
N ASP A 21 -10.62 0.30 26.98
CA ASP A 21 -9.25 -0.19 26.78
C ASP A 21 -9.20 -1.68 26.36
N ALA A 22 -10.33 -2.39 26.49
CA ALA A 22 -10.50 -3.78 26.08
C ALA A 22 -11.15 -3.93 24.69
N LEU A 23 -11.44 -2.82 23.99
CA LEU A 23 -11.82 -2.87 22.57
C LEU A 23 -10.59 -3.25 21.74
N VAL A 24 -10.31 -4.55 21.70
CA VAL A 24 -9.55 -5.13 20.60
C VAL A 24 -10.23 -4.64 19.32
N PRO A 25 -9.51 -4.01 18.36
CA PRO A 25 -10.08 -3.72 17.07
C PRO A 25 -10.62 -5.03 16.52
N TRP A 26 -11.95 -5.15 16.42
CA TRP A 26 -12.56 -6.27 15.77
C TRP A 26 -12.24 -6.07 14.29
N GLU A 27 -11.20 -6.75 13.82
CA GLU A 27 -10.93 -6.82 12.39
C GLU A 27 -12.15 -7.51 11.77
N ASP A 28 -12.95 -6.74 11.03
CA ASP A 28 -14.11 -7.25 10.35
C ASP A 28 -13.63 -8.33 9.36
N PRO A 29 -13.97 -9.62 9.58
CA PRO A 29 -13.47 -10.71 8.73
C PRO A 29 -13.91 -10.54 7.27
N LEU A 30 -14.99 -9.80 7.02
CA LEU A 30 -15.41 -9.45 5.67
C LEU A 30 -14.43 -8.47 5.00
N THR A 31 -13.92 -7.49 5.75
CA THR A 31 -12.95 -6.51 5.24
C THR A 31 -11.64 -7.20 4.88
N ALA A 32 -11.13 -8.10 5.72
CA ALA A 32 -9.93 -8.88 5.44
C ALA A 32 -10.08 -9.77 4.19
N GLU A 33 -11.22 -10.44 4.02
CA GLU A 33 -11.51 -11.26 2.83
C GLU A 33 -11.58 -10.41 1.56
N LEU A 34 -12.22 -9.23 1.63
CA LEU A 34 -12.30 -8.30 0.50
C LEU A 34 -10.93 -7.75 0.10
N ASP A 35 -10.08 -7.42 1.07
CA ASP A 35 -8.73 -6.94 0.83
C ASP A 35 -7.85 -8.03 0.20
N ALA A 36 -7.93 -9.27 0.69
CA ALA A 36 -7.25 -10.42 0.09
C ALA A 36 -7.71 -10.67 -1.36
N ARG A 37 -9.02 -10.61 -1.61
CA ARG A 37 -9.61 -10.74 -2.96
C ARG A 37 -9.10 -9.63 -3.88
N ARG A 38 -9.08 -8.39 -3.41
CA ARG A 38 -8.57 -7.23 -4.15
C ARG A 38 -7.10 -7.40 -4.49
N GLU A 39 -6.29 -7.81 -3.53
CA GLU A 39 -4.87 -8.04 -3.73
C GLU A 39 -4.62 -9.11 -4.81
N GLN A 40 -5.32 -10.24 -4.75
CA GLN A 40 -5.22 -11.29 -5.76
C GLN A 40 -5.56 -10.79 -7.16
N LEU A 41 -6.61 -9.96 -7.29
CA LEU A 41 -6.98 -9.36 -8.58
C LEU A 41 -5.90 -8.43 -9.12
N LEU A 42 -5.28 -7.62 -8.25
CA LEU A 42 -4.18 -6.73 -8.63
C LEU A 42 -2.95 -7.53 -9.07
N LEU A 43 -2.55 -8.56 -8.32
CA LEU A 43 -1.43 -9.44 -8.69
C LEU A 43 -1.70 -10.15 -10.02
N ALA A 44 -2.93 -10.67 -10.23
CA ALA A 44 -3.31 -11.29 -11.49
C ALA A 44 -3.18 -10.31 -12.66
N ARG A 45 -3.61 -9.05 -12.47
CA ARG A 45 -3.50 -8.01 -13.50
C ARG A 45 -2.05 -7.64 -13.78
N LEU A 46 -1.22 -7.49 -12.75
CA LEU A 46 0.23 -7.25 -12.90
C LEU A 46 0.90 -8.40 -13.67
N GLY A 47 0.53 -9.64 -13.38
CA GLY A 47 1.02 -10.80 -14.14
C GLY A 47 0.65 -10.76 -15.61
N VAL A 48 -0.54 -10.25 -15.97
CA VAL A 48 -0.91 -10.04 -17.39
C VAL A 48 -0.04 -8.96 -18.02
N LEU A 49 0.16 -7.83 -17.34
CA LEU A 49 0.97 -6.71 -17.84
C LEU A 49 2.44 -7.12 -18.03
N GLN A 50 3.00 -7.85 -17.07
CA GLN A 50 4.36 -8.39 -17.12
C GLN A 50 4.52 -9.38 -18.26
N ARG A 51 3.67 -10.43 -18.34
CA ARG A 51 3.78 -11.48 -19.37
C ARG A 51 3.64 -10.92 -20.79
N ARG A 52 2.77 -9.93 -20.99
CA ARG A 52 2.58 -9.28 -22.29
C ARG A 52 3.58 -8.16 -22.54
N GLY A 53 4.41 -7.82 -21.55
CA GLY A 53 5.34 -6.70 -21.60
C GLY A 53 4.65 -5.39 -21.95
N VAL A 54 3.44 -5.13 -21.45
CA VAL A 54 2.66 -3.96 -21.87
C VAL A 54 3.37 -2.67 -21.42
N PRO A 55 3.67 -1.74 -22.33
CA PRO A 55 4.36 -0.52 -21.96
C PRO A 55 3.43 0.52 -21.37
N ILE A 56 3.95 1.32 -20.44
CA ILE A 56 3.29 2.52 -19.94
C ILE A 56 3.26 3.58 -21.05
N ARG A 57 2.10 4.21 -21.22
CA ARG A 57 1.82 5.27 -22.20
C ARG A 57 1.43 6.59 -21.56
N VAL A 58 0.76 6.53 -20.41
CA VAL A 58 0.24 7.70 -19.72
C VAL A 58 0.76 7.69 -18.30
N VAL A 59 1.18 8.85 -17.83
CA VAL A 59 1.53 9.10 -16.44
C VAL A 59 0.91 10.42 -16.05
N SER A 60 0.13 10.41 -14.98
CA SER A 60 -0.63 11.57 -14.55
C SER A 60 -0.71 11.62 -13.04
N ALA A 61 -0.94 12.82 -12.49
CA ALA A 61 -1.24 12.96 -11.08
C ALA A 61 -2.54 12.23 -10.75
N ALA A 62 -2.59 11.61 -9.59
CA ALA A 62 -3.82 11.03 -9.06
C ALA A 62 -4.54 12.02 -8.14
N PRO A 63 -5.86 11.84 -7.89
CA PRO A 63 -6.59 12.64 -6.90
C PRO A 63 -6.13 12.37 -5.45
N VAL A 64 -5.32 11.33 -5.23
CA VAL A 64 -4.76 10.97 -3.91
C VAL A 64 -3.33 11.51 -3.80
N ALA A 65 -3.07 12.26 -2.73
CA ALA A 65 -1.75 12.84 -2.47
C ALA A 65 -0.66 11.75 -2.41
N GLY A 66 0.43 11.97 -3.16
CA GLY A 66 1.55 11.04 -3.22
C GLY A 66 1.30 9.79 -4.09
N ALA A 67 0.17 9.70 -4.78
CA ALA A 67 -0.11 8.66 -5.75
C ALA A 67 0.02 9.17 -7.19
N VAL A 68 0.32 8.24 -8.10
CA VAL A 68 0.48 8.48 -9.54
C VAL A 68 -0.40 7.49 -10.28
N ARG A 69 -1.05 7.97 -11.33
CA ARG A 69 -1.83 7.15 -12.25
C ARG A 69 -0.96 6.73 -13.43
N LEU A 70 -0.86 5.43 -13.68
CA LEU A 70 -0.14 4.83 -14.81
C LEU A 70 -1.14 4.23 -15.79
N GLY A 71 -1.16 4.71 -17.02
CA GLY A 71 -1.94 4.13 -18.12
C GLY A 71 -1.07 3.29 -19.04
N PHE A 72 -1.44 2.03 -19.22
CA PHE A 72 -0.75 1.05 -20.06
C PHE A 72 -1.34 1.01 -21.47
N ALA A 73 -0.55 0.54 -22.43
CA ALA A 73 -0.96 0.47 -23.84
C ALA A 73 -2.14 -0.50 -24.10
N ASP A 74 -2.46 -1.39 -23.16
CA ASP A 74 -3.61 -2.29 -23.25
C ASP A 74 -4.91 -1.67 -22.67
N GLY A 75 -4.87 -0.39 -22.29
CA GLY A 75 -5.98 0.32 -21.67
C GLY A 75 -6.10 0.12 -20.16
N THR A 76 -5.21 -0.66 -19.53
CA THR A 76 -5.19 -0.79 -18.07
C THR A 76 -4.68 0.50 -17.43
N PHE A 77 -5.34 0.95 -16.37
CA PHE A 77 -4.80 2.01 -15.52
C PHE A 77 -4.59 1.49 -14.09
N LEU A 78 -3.44 1.84 -13.51
CA LEU A 78 -3.07 1.52 -12.14
C LEU A 78 -2.83 2.80 -11.35
N LEU A 79 -3.33 2.83 -10.12
CA LEU A 79 -2.95 3.81 -9.12
C LEU A 79 -1.77 3.25 -8.33
N VAL A 80 -0.65 3.97 -8.28
CA VAL A 80 0.56 3.52 -7.61
C VAL A 80 1.16 4.59 -6.70
N ARG A 81 1.99 4.15 -5.75
CA ARG A 81 2.83 5.01 -4.91
C ARG A 81 4.26 4.47 -4.91
N THR A 82 5.25 5.34 -4.92
CA THR A 82 6.66 4.91 -4.84
C THR A 82 7.02 4.42 -3.46
N THR A 83 7.86 3.38 -3.38
CA THR A 83 8.50 2.99 -2.12
C THR A 83 9.84 3.68 -1.99
N GLY A 84 9.97 4.62 -1.03
CA GLY A 84 11.24 5.29 -0.68
C GLY A 84 11.22 6.82 -0.77
N ARG A 85 12.31 7.46 -0.31
CA ARG A 85 12.54 8.91 -0.47
C ARG A 85 12.91 9.22 -1.92
N SER A 86 11.95 9.19 -2.83
CA SER A 86 12.23 9.71 -4.16
C SER A 86 10.97 10.26 -4.84
N HIS A 87 11.04 11.56 -5.07
CA HIS A 87 10.54 12.25 -6.24
C HIS A 87 11.00 11.61 -7.59
N GLY A 88 11.58 10.40 -7.58
CA GLY A 88 12.31 9.76 -8.67
C GLY A 88 11.44 9.05 -9.71
N LEU A 89 10.24 8.57 -9.35
CA LEU A 89 9.28 8.04 -10.32
C LEU A 89 8.70 9.16 -11.19
N ALA A 90 8.41 10.32 -10.60
CA ALA A 90 7.99 11.51 -11.34
C ALA A 90 9.08 11.96 -12.33
N SER A 91 10.34 12.01 -11.90
CA SER A 91 11.48 12.37 -12.77
C SER A 91 11.78 11.33 -13.86
N ALA A 92 11.67 10.03 -13.56
CA ALA A 92 11.90 8.95 -14.52
C ALA A 92 10.80 8.86 -15.59
N LEU A 93 9.55 9.16 -15.23
CA LEU A 93 8.41 9.16 -16.16
C LEU A 93 8.30 10.46 -16.97
N LEU A 94 8.83 11.58 -16.47
CA LEU A 94 8.92 12.85 -17.21
C LEU A 94 9.97 12.82 -18.33
N LEU A 95 11.00 11.96 -18.22
CA LEU A 95 12.00 11.75 -19.27
C LEU A 95 11.49 10.73 -20.29
N ARG A 96 10.59 11.20 -21.17
CA ARG A 96 9.82 10.55 -22.26
C ARG A 96 10.52 9.53 -23.19
N ALA A 97 11.76 9.14 -22.95
CA ALA A 97 12.59 8.45 -23.94
C ALA A 97 12.51 6.92 -23.94
N ARG A 98 11.84 6.25 -22.99
CA ARG A 98 11.89 4.77 -22.89
C ARG A 98 10.56 4.10 -22.55
N SER A 99 10.37 2.91 -23.13
CA SER A 99 9.20 2.05 -22.96
C SER A 99 9.21 1.38 -21.59
N VAL A 100 8.74 2.08 -20.55
CA VAL A 100 8.64 1.53 -19.19
C VAL A 100 7.65 0.35 -19.15
N ARG A 101 8.02 -0.75 -18.49
CA ARG A 101 7.21 -1.99 -18.39
C ARG A 101 7.29 -2.57 -16.98
N VAL A 102 6.36 -3.45 -16.64
CA VAL A 102 6.44 -4.28 -15.43
C VAL A 102 7.44 -5.41 -15.69
N SER A 103 8.52 -5.47 -14.91
CA SER A 103 9.50 -6.57 -14.98
C SER A 103 9.20 -7.68 -13.97
N GLU A 104 8.68 -7.31 -12.80
CA GLU A 104 8.46 -8.20 -11.66
C GLU A 104 7.27 -7.69 -10.83
N HIS A 105 6.54 -8.60 -10.19
CA HIS A 105 5.51 -8.27 -9.23
C HIS A 105 5.53 -9.27 -8.06
N TRP A 106 5.18 -8.80 -6.87
CA TRP A 106 5.15 -9.61 -5.66
C TRP A 106 4.14 -9.03 -4.66
N SER A 107 3.87 -9.76 -3.59
CA SER A 107 3.19 -9.23 -2.42
C SER A 107 4.23 -8.95 -1.33
N ASP A 108 4.12 -7.81 -0.68
CA ASP A 108 4.91 -7.43 0.48
C ASP A 108 3.99 -6.70 1.48
N GLY A 109 4.38 -6.57 2.75
CA GLY A 109 3.56 -5.97 3.81
C GLY A 109 2.67 -4.75 3.43
N PRO A 110 3.16 -3.74 2.67
CA PRO A 110 2.34 -2.60 2.25
C PRO A 110 1.29 -2.88 1.15
N GLY A 111 1.22 -4.11 0.63
CA GLY A 111 0.29 -4.57 -0.39
C GLY A 111 0.99 -5.05 -1.68
N PRO A 112 0.23 -5.20 -2.78
CA PRO A 112 0.79 -5.67 -4.04
C PRO A 112 1.82 -4.69 -4.60
N MET A 113 2.96 -5.22 -4.99
CA MET A 113 4.15 -4.49 -5.42
C MET A 113 4.48 -4.80 -6.87
N ALA A 114 5.06 -3.82 -7.56
CA ALA A 114 5.55 -3.97 -8.92
C ALA A 114 6.91 -3.28 -9.09
N ARG A 115 7.81 -3.93 -9.81
CA ARG A 115 9.05 -3.31 -10.32
C ARG A 115 8.82 -2.86 -11.75
N LEU A 116 9.02 -1.57 -11.98
CA LEU A 116 8.97 -0.96 -13.30
C LEU A 116 10.39 -0.79 -13.83
N CYS A 117 10.67 -1.16 -15.08
CA CYS A 117 12.01 -1.08 -15.67
C CYS A 117 12.07 -0.31 -16.98
N TRP A 118 13.23 0.31 -17.26
CA TRP A 118 13.53 0.99 -18.53
C TRP A 118 15.05 1.04 -18.82
N GLY A 119 15.49 0.27 -19.81
CA GLY A 119 16.92 -0.01 -19.97
C GLY A 119 17.48 -0.65 -18.70
N ASP A 120 18.58 -0.12 -18.17
CA ASP A 120 19.22 -0.64 -16.94
C ASP A 120 18.64 -0.07 -15.64
N ASN A 121 17.57 0.74 -15.72
CA ASN A 121 16.97 1.38 -14.56
C ASN A 121 15.72 0.62 -14.11
N ALA A 122 15.45 0.66 -12.81
CA ALA A 122 14.24 0.12 -12.22
C ALA A 122 13.75 0.96 -11.03
N VAL A 123 12.46 0.84 -10.72
CA VAL A 123 11.83 1.45 -9.53
C VAL A 123 10.71 0.56 -9.03
N ASP A 124 10.62 0.46 -7.71
CA ASP A 124 9.58 -0.33 -7.04
C ASP A 124 8.42 0.59 -6.63
N VAL A 125 7.20 0.12 -6.86
CA VAL A 125 5.97 0.84 -6.56
C VAL A 125 4.97 -0.06 -5.85
N VAL A 126 4.25 0.50 -4.88
CA VAL A 126 3.06 -0.11 -4.28
C VAL A 126 1.88 0.17 -5.20
N VAL A 127 1.15 -0.88 -5.57
CA VAL A 127 -0.08 -0.77 -6.36
C VAL A 127 -1.26 -0.60 -5.42
N LEU A 128 -1.84 0.59 -5.45
CA LEU A 128 -2.95 0.94 -4.59
C LEU A 128 -4.27 0.42 -5.16
N GLY A 129 -4.41 0.29 -6.48
CA GLY A 129 -5.64 -0.18 -7.09
C GLY A 129 -5.67 -0.10 -8.61
N LEU A 130 -6.76 -0.59 -9.19
CA LEU A 130 -7.14 -0.28 -10.56
C LEU A 130 -7.73 1.12 -10.60
N ASP A 131 -7.46 1.84 -11.68
CA ASP A 131 -8.06 3.14 -11.97
C ASP A 131 -8.85 3.03 -13.29
N GLN A 132 -9.90 3.83 -13.46
CA GLN A 132 -10.69 3.88 -14.69
C GLN A 132 -10.41 5.18 -15.43
N PRO A 133 -10.24 5.17 -16.76
CA PRO A 133 -10.17 6.41 -17.54
C PRO A 133 -11.45 7.22 -17.31
N ASP A 134 -11.29 8.51 -16.99
CA ASP A 134 -12.39 9.48 -16.95
C ASP A 134 -13.08 9.56 -18.33
#